data_AF-A0A1E5CRW6-F1
#
_entry.id   AF-A0A1E5CRW6-F1
#
_cell.length_a   1.000
_cell.length_b   1.000
_cell.length_c   1.000
_cell.angle_alpha   90.00
_cell.angle_beta   90.00
_cell.angle_gamma   90.00
#
_symmetry.space_group_name_H-M   'P 1'
#
loop_
_entity.id
_entity.type
_entity.pdbx_description
1 polymer ?
#
loop_
_entity_poly.entity_id
_entity_poly.type
_entity_poly.pdbx_seq_one_letter_code
_entity_poly.pdbx_strand_id
1 'polypeptide(L)'
;MIDKLADIYGVELGYWSRVKLFKLVLINMAAAGASELAVDASMDLLSMDLAGKVSARAGQGIGVGILTARLGIKAMSLLRPIPWKKDRAVRLSTIRKQIVNKVQTVGIK
;
A
#
# COMPACT_ATOMS: atom_id res chain seq x y z
N MET A 1 11.57 -6.22 -3.26
CA MET A 1 11.39 -4.90 -2.60
C MET A 1 12.00 -4.90 -1.21
N ILE A 2 11.74 -5.93 -0.41
CA ILE A 2 12.25 -6.04 0.96
C ILE A 2 13.78 -6.17 0.96
N ASP A 3 14.33 -6.97 0.06
CA ASP A 3 15.79 -7.14 -0.08
C ASP A 3 16.46 -5.83 -0.51
N LYS A 4 15.85 -5.10 -1.45
CA LYS A 4 16.30 -3.74 -1.82
C LYS A 4 16.29 -2.77 -0.63
N LEU A 5 15.30 -2.90 0.26
CA LEU A 5 15.23 -2.06 1.46
C LEU A 5 16.29 -2.47 2.49
N ALA A 6 16.56 -3.77 2.63
CA ALA A 6 17.63 -4.30 3.47
C ALA A 6 19.02 -3.86 2.97
N ASP A 7 19.25 -3.89 1.66
CA ASP A 7 20.46 -3.38 1.01
C ASP A 7 20.66 -1.89 1.29
N ILE A 8 19.61 -1.05 1.13
CA ILE A 8 19.67 0.39 1.41
C ILE A 8 20.04 0.67 2.87
N TYR A 9 19.56 -0.15 3.81
CA TYR A 9 19.84 0.02 5.23
C TYR A 9 21.12 -0.69 5.69
N GLY A 10 21.75 -1.52 4.86
CA GLY A 10 22.95 -2.27 5.20
C GLY A 10 22.75 -3.30 6.33
N VAL A 11 21.52 -3.81 6.50
CA VAL A 11 21.15 -4.73 7.59
C VAL A 11 20.84 -6.11 7.03
N GLU A 12 21.57 -7.14 7.46
CA GLU A 12 21.17 -8.52 7.24
C GLU A 12 19.91 -8.82 8.07
N LEU A 13 18.77 -8.96 7.39
CA LEU A 13 17.50 -9.29 8.04
C LEU A 13 17.62 -10.59 8.86
N GLY A 14 17.52 -10.46 10.19
CA GLY A 14 17.31 -11.61 11.07
C GLY A 14 16.08 -12.43 10.63
N TYR A 15 16.17 -13.76 10.75
CA TYR A 15 15.16 -14.72 10.27
C TYR A 15 13.72 -14.35 10.70
N TRP A 16 13.55 -13.90 11.95
CA TRP A 16 12.26 -13.48 12.52
C TRP A 16 11.64 -12.27 11.83
N SER A 17 12.44 -11.28 11.44
CA SER A 17 11.94 -10.11 10.70
C SER A 17 11.48 -10.50 9.29
N ARG A 18 12.20 -11.42 8.62
CA ARG A 18 11.77 -11.97 7.31
C ARG A 18 10.42 -12.65 7.40
N VAL A 19 10.21 -13.55 8.36
CA VAL A 19 8.94 -14.27 8.52
C VAL A 19 7.79 -13.31 8.83
N LYS A 20 8.00 -12.34 9.73
CA LYS A 20 6.97 -11.34 10.09
C LYS A 20 6.59 -10.47 8.89
N LEU A 21 7.56 -10.04 8.10
CA LEU A 21 7.34 -9.24 6.90
C LEU A 21 6.67 -10.05 5.78
N PHE A 22 7.07 -11.31 5.60
CA PHE A 22 6.45 -12.20 4.63
C PHE A 22 4.95 -12.40 4.92
N LYS A 23 4.60 -12.68 6.19
CA LYS A 23 3.20 -12.78 6.61
C LYS A 23 2.41 -11.50 6.33
N LEU A 24 3.02 -10.35 6.59
CA LEU A 24 2.45 -9.04 6.35
C LEU A 24 2.20 -8.78 4.84
N VAL A 25 3.09 -9.24 3.96
CA VAL A 25 2.90 -9.18 2.50
C VAL A 25 1.74 -10.08 2.07
N LEU A 26 1.68 -11.33 2.55
CA LEU A 26 0.60 -12.26 2.23
C LEU A 26 -0.78 -11.70 2.61
N ILE A 27 -0.89 -11.07 3.79
CA ILE A 27 -2.15 -10.43 4.23
C ILE A 27 -2.55 -9.29 3.28
N ASN A 28 -1.60 -8.47 2.84
CA ASN A 28 -1.90 -7.38 1.89
C ASN A 28 -2.31 -7.92 0.52
N MET A 29 -1.69 -9.01 0.07
CA MET A 29 -2.03 -9.65 -1.20
C MET A 29 -3.43 -10.27 -1.15
N ALA A 30 -3.76 -10.96 -0.05
CA ALA A 30 -5.11 -11.49 0.17
C ALA A 30 -6.17 -10.38 0.23
N ALA A 31 -5.88 -9.28 0.92
CA ALA A 31 -6.79 -8.12 0.99
C ALA A 31 -7.00 -7.46 -0.39
N ALA A 32 -5.94 -7.31 -1.18
CA ALA A 32 -6.03 -6.77 -2.53
C ALA A 32 -6.85 -7.69 -3.46
N GLY A 33 -6.57 -9.00 -3.44
CA GLY A 33 -7.29 -9.99 -4.25
C GLY A 33 -8.76 -10.12 -3.85
N ALA A 34 -9.08 -10.15 -2.56
CA ALA A 34 -10.47 -10.15 -2.09
C ALA A 34 -11.21 -8.87 -2.50
N SER A 35 -10.54 -7.72 -2.45
CA SER A 35 -11.13 -6.46 -2.89
C SER A 35 -11.40 -6.43 -4.39
N GLU A 36 -10.58 -7.07 -5.20
CA GLU A 36 -10.78 -7.17 -6.65
C GLU A 36 -12.01 -8.02 -6.98
N LEU A 37 -12.10 -9.20 -6.37
CA LEU A 37 -13.27 -10.08 -6.52
C LEU A 37 -14.57 -9.40 -6.07
N ALA A 38 -14.53 -8.66 -4.96
CA ALA A 38 -15.68 -7.93 -4.46
C ALA A 38 -16.10 -6.79 -5.38
N VAL A 39 -15.14 -6.06 -5.96
CA VAL A 39 -15.41 -4.98 -6.92
C VAL A 39 -16.01 -5.53 -8.21
N ASP A 40 -15.46 -6.62 -8.76
CA ASP A 40 -15.99 -7.23 -9.99
C ASP A 40 -17.41 -7.76 -9.79
N ALA A 41 -17.66 -8.48 -8.70
CA ALA A 41 -19.02 -8.95 -8.37
C ALA A 41 -20.00 -7.78 -8.19
N SER A 42 -19.55 -6.68 -7.58
CA SER A 42 -20.37 -5.47 -7.41
C SER A 42 -20.65 -4.78 -8.74
N MET A 43 -19.68 -4.75 -9.66
CA MET A 43 -19.87 -4.15 -10.99
C MET A 43 -20.90 -4.90 -11.82
N ASP A 44 -20.87 -6.24 -11.76
CA ASP A 44 -21.83 -7.11 -12.47
C ASP A 44 -23.25 -6.97 -11.91
N LEU A 45 -23.38 -6.92 -10.59
CA LEU A 45 -24.68 -6.76 -9.92
C LEU A 45 -25.28 -5.36 -10.11
N LEU A 46 -24.46 -4.31 -10.10
CA LEU A 46 -24.92 -2.91 -10.13
C LEU A 46 -25.08 -2.34 -11.54
N SER A 47 -24.80 -3.12 -12.60
CA SER A 47 -24.86 -2.66 -14.01
C SER A 47 -24.17 -1.30 -14.20
N MET A 48 -22.98 -1.16 -13.62
CA MET A 48 -22.31 0.13 -13.45
C MET A 48 -21.87 0.74 -14.80
N ASP A 49 -22.21 2.01 -15.05
CA ASP A 49 -21.75 2.76 -16.22
C ASP A 49 -20.22 2.97 -16.22
N LEU A 50 -19.65 3.39 -17.36
CA LEU A 50 -18.20 3.57 -17.54
C LEU A 50 -17.56 4.48 -16.45
N ALA A 51 -18.24 5.58 -16.10
CA ALA A 51 -17.78 6.49 -15.05
C ALA A 51 -17.81 5.82 -13.67
N GLY A 52 -18.81 4.98 -13.42
CA GLY A 52 -18.90 4.18 -12.21
C GLY A 52 -17.76 3.16 -12.11
N LYS A 53 -17.45 2.47 -13.21
CA LYS A 53 -16.33 1.51 -13.26
C LYS A 53 -14.99 2.19 -12.96
N VAL A 54 -14.73 3.35 -13.56
CA VAL A 54 -13.51 4.12 -13.30
C VAL A 54 -13.46 4.60 -11.84
N SER A 55 -14.57 5.08 -11.28
CA SER A 55 -14.65 5.51 -9.89
C SER A 55 -14.40 4.37 -8.89
N ALA A 56 -15.02 3.22 -9.10
CA ALA A 56 -14.83 2.04 -8.25
C ALA A 56 -13.38 1.55 -8.28
N ARG A 57 -12.76 1.47 -9.46
CA ARG A 57 -11.34 1.09 -9.61
C ARG A 57 -10.39 2.12 -8.98
N ALA A 58 -10.69 3.41 -9.11
CA ALA A 58 -9.91 4.47 -8.46
C ALA A 58 -10.02 4.37 -6.93
N GLY A 59 -11.22 4.15 -6.39
CA GLY A 59 -11.45 3.93 -4.96
C GLY A 59 -10.69 2.71 -4.41
N GLN A 60 -10.76 1.59 -5.12
CA GLN A 60 -10.00 0.38 -4.80
C GLN A 60 -8.48 0.65 -4.82
N GLY A 61 -7.98 1.30 -5.88
CA GLY A 61 -6.56 1.62 -6.03
C GLY A 61 -6.04 2.52 -4.91
N ILE A 62 -6.82 3.52 -4.50
CA ILE A 62 -6.51 4.36 -3.34
C ILE A 62 -6.50 3.52 -2.04
N GLY A 63 -7.50 2.68 -1.83
CA GLY A 63 -7.62 1.82 -0.65
C GLY A 63 -6.44 0.86 -0.51
N VAL A 64 -6.15 0.10 -1.56
CA VAL A 64 -5.01 -0.83 -1.61
C VAL A 64 -3.70 -0.07 -1.46
N GLY A 65 -3.53 1.07 -2.15
CA GLY A 65 -2.33 1.90 -2.03
C GLY A 65 -2.05 2.39 -0.61
N ILE A 66 -3.09 2.75 0.15
CA ILE A 66 -2.95 3.15 1.57
C ILE A 66 -2.55 1.94 2.43
N LEU A 67 -3.14 0.76 2.21
CA LEU A 67 -2.78 -0.46 2.94
C LEU A 67 -1.32 -0.87 2.67
N THR A 68 -0.90 -0.83 1.40
CA THR A 68 0.49 -1.06 1.02
C THR A 68 1.44 -0.01 1.62
N ALA A 69 1.03 1.26 1.69
CA ALA A 69 1.83 2.30 2.35
C ALA A 69 2.01 2.04 3.85
N ARG A 70 0.98 1.56 4.55
CA ARG A 70 1.08 1.14 5.96
C ARG A 70 2.09 0.01 6.14
N LEU A 71 2.01 -0.98 5.25
CA LEU A 71 2.96 -2.09 5.23
C LEU A 71 4.38 -1.58 5.02
N GLY A 72 4.60 -0.71 4.04
CA GLY A 72 5.90 -0.12 3.73
C GLY A 72 6.51 0.64 4.91
N ILE A 73 5.70 1.47 5.60
CA ILE A 73 6.16 2.18 6.82
C ILE A 73 6.55 1.19 7.92
N LYS A 74 5.79 0.09 8.09
CA LYS A 74 6.14 -0.94 9.09
C LYS A 74 7.42 -1.67 8.71
N ALA A 75 7.61 -1.97 7.42
CA ALA A 75 8.84 -2.57 6.91
C ALA A 75 10.05 -1.64 7.13
N MET A 76 9.93 -0.36 6.77
CA MET A 76 10.97 0.64 7.06
C MET A 76 11.28 0.70 8.56
N SER A 77 10.27 0.67 9.42
CA SER A 77 10.49 0.73 10.87
C SER A 77 11.16 -0.51 11.45
N LEU A 78 10.98 -1.69 10.83
CA LEU A 78 11.63 -2.94 11.26
C LEU A 78 13.07 -3.07 10.74
N LEU A 79 13.35 -2.47 9.58
CA LEU A 79 14.65 -2.54 8.91
C LEU A 79 15.62 -1.43 9.34
N ARG A 80 15.10 -0.32 9.87
CA ARG A 80 15.90 0.86 10.19
C ARG A 80 16.73 0.61 11.46
N PRO A 81 18.07 0.72 11.40
CA PRO A 81 18.95 0.54 12.57
C PRO A 81 18.98 1.76 13.51
N ILE A 82 18.56 2.94 13.01
CA ILE A 82 18.57 4.21 13.74
C ILE A 82 17.16 4.66 14.12
N PRO A 83 16.96 5.30 15.29
CA PRO A 83 15.63 5.79 15.67
C PRO A 83 15.13 6.87 14.71
N TRP A 84 13.81 7.04 14.67
CA TRP A 84 13.17 8.11 13.91
C TRP A 84 13.43 9.47 14.56
N LYS A 85 13.91 10.44 13.78
CA LYS A 85 13.83 11.86 14.16
C LYS A 85 12.40 12.35 13.93
N LYS A 86 11.80 13.04 14.92
CA LYS A 86 10.38 13.48 14.88
C LYS A 86 10.01 14.23 13.58
N ASP A 87 10.94 14.99 13.01
CA ASP A 87 10.71 15.80 11.80
C ASP A 87 10.83 15.00 10.50
N ARG A 88 11.49 13.84 10.53
CA ARG A 88 11.71 12.98 9.35
C ARG A 88 10.91 11.68 9.40
N ALA A 89 10.05 11.52 10.40
CA ALA A 89 9.19 10.35 10.51
C ALA A 89 8.19 10.30 9.36
N VAL A 90 8.23 9.22 8.58
CA VAL A 90 7.27 9.01 7.49
C VAL A 90 5.90 8.75 8.10
N ARG A 91 4.95 9.66 7.85
CA ARG A 91 3.58 9.56 8.34
C ARG A 91 2.65 9.04 7.25
N LEU A 92 1.73 8.16 7.63
CA LEU A 92 0.71 7.65 6.72
C LEU A 92 -0.17 8.77 6.16
N SER A 93 -0.43 9.82 6.94
CA SER A 93 -1.22 10.98 6.49
C SER A 93 -0.57 11.71 5.32
N THR A 94 0.76 11.78 5.26
CA THR A 94 1.50 12.39 4.15
C THR A 94 1.36 11.53 2.89
N ILE A 95 1.53 10.21 3.01
CA ILE A 95 1.38 9.29 1.87
C ILE A 95 -0.06 9.30 1.35
N ARG A 96 -1.06 9.28 2.24
CA ARG A 96 -2.47 9.38 1.86
C ARG A 96 -2.75 10.63 1.02
N LYS A 97 -2.24 11.80 1.45
CA LYS A 97 -2.38 13.05 0.69
C LYS A 97 -1.71 12.96 -0.68
N GLN A 98 -0.52 12.38 -0.75
CA GLN A 98 0.19 12.20 -2.03
C GLN A 98 -0.55 11.25 -2.98
N ILE A 99 -1.11 10.15 -2.49
CA ILE A 99 -1.90 9.22 -3.29
C ILE A 99 -3.12 9.94 -3.87
N VAL A 100 -3.89 10.65 -3.04
CA VAL A 100 -5.08 11.38 -3.50
C VAL A 100 -4.71 12.46 -4.53
N ASN A 101 -3.69 13.28 -4.24
CA ASN A 101 -3.22 14.30 -5.17
C ASN A 101 -2.77 13.69 -6.51
N LYS A 102 -2.09 12.54 -6.48
CA LYS A 102 -1.63 11.86 -7.69
C LYS A 102 -2.80 11.34 -8.52
N VAL A 103 -3.81 10.73 -7.89
CA VAL A 103 -5.01 10.24 -8.57
C VAL A 103 -5.79 11.41 -9.18
N GLN A 104 -5.94 12.53 -8.47
CA GLN A 104 -6.55 13.74 -9.01
C GLN A 104 -5.79 14.29 -10.21
N THR A 105 -4.45 14.33 -10.15
CA THR A 105 -3.63 14.81 -11.27
C THR A 105 -3.76 13.92 -12.51
N VAL A 106 -3.93 12.61 -12.33
CA VAL A 106 -4.13 11.66 -13.43
C VAL A 106 -5.54 11.77 -14.02
N GLY A 107 -6.56 12.04 -13.22
CA GLY A 107 -7.94 12.20 -13.70
C GLY A 107 -8.26 13.54 -14.38
N ILE A 108 -7.33 14.51 -14.36
CA ILE A 108 -7.48 15.85 -14.97
C ILE A 108 -6.71 15.95 -16.31
N LYS A 109 -6.08 14.87 -16.78
CA LYS A 109 -5.52 14.75 -18.13
C LYS A 109 -6.45 13.97 -19.04
#